data_AF-A0A023AYX1-F1
#
_entry.id   AF-A0A023AYX1-F1
#
_cell.length_a   1.000
_cell.length_b   1.000
_cell.length_c   1.000
_cell.angle_alpha   90.00
_cell.angle_beta   90.00
_cell.angle_gamma   90.00
#
_symmetry.space_group_name_H-M   'P 1'
#
loop_
_entity.id
_entity.type
_entity.pdbx_description
1 polymer ?
#
loop_
_entity_poly.entity_id
_entity_poly.type
_entity_poly.pdbx_seq_one_letter_code
_entity_poly.pdbx_strand_id
1 'polypeptide(L)'
;MRGCGASQVEEVSSLGVALSASLLGCGDACLGLDSQGVFASKFSAARSQTEDKELGLPMAREGCVRLKFGLEHRLTPFAFVTIGLQCIDKLSEDPQLILRSTDQIQFRRNSTKVLVEIDPEDVRYTTSTAVGNRVCLMEQVLSKLATFVSSPYEDDPAYPIAITNLWKHYAGNTVFTTDLLGLGEEPTPSAPTPSAPTPSAQTPSAPRRSGPKSSAPRGSSARRSGPNPKLSVRSFSEPADAETQALERIKTKFMLAYKLLDPTEEYKAMHWRGVCRPPLGLNSLHQVAVVPQGGGLEMGGVGIPDFQARGLQMAISGALGHELGVRGELCADCQPRTKVDLRTPAWLRTITAAAAPEWSVRDSDGKEKGRTWFQVAYAASEQVRADAESLGLGTVIIPFSHVWKPWKIECVGEACVTHELQLQLKHGCLVQLRDLLQTHRLTSNVANSLVRQLRQRLKHVGSCCCIGSYAQVFVSLEQRCPRLTALQRVDETKLRIVLTPECMQAESKEQATLITDQFIQTFKADAGYFDGPLS
;
A
#
# COMPACT_ATOMS: atom_id res chain seq x y z
N MET A 1 12.44 -1.74 -57.71
CA MET A 1 13.83 -1.24 -57.62
C MET A 1 13.95 -0.40 -56.35
N ARG A 2 14.88 -0.82 -55.47
CA ARG A 2 15.68 -0.11 -54.44
C ARG A 2 15.13 1.23 -53.87
N GLY A 3 15.16 1.48 -52.56
CA GLY A 3 15.88 0.81 -51.47
C GLY A 3 15.69 1.53 -50.13
N CYS A 4 16.13 0.83 -49.08
CA CYS A 4 16.01 1.10 -47.66
C CYS A 4 16.76 2.35 -47.17
N GLY A 5 16.24 2.95 -46.09
CA GLY A 5 16.96 3.81 -45.17
C GLY A 5 16.40 3.61 -43.75
N ALA A 6 16.87 2.56 -43.07
CA ALA A 6 16.59 2.31 -41.67
C ALA A 6 17.55 3.18 -40.84
N SER A 7 17.00 4.14 -40.09
CA SER A 7 17.72 4.81 -39.00
C SER A 7 17.29 4.16 -37.69
N GLN A 8 18.19 3.35 -37.14
CA GLN A 8 18.13 2.94 -35.74
C GLN A 8 18.27 4.19 -34.86
N VAL A 9 17.22 4.49 -34.11
CA VAL A 9 17.31 5.32 -32.92
C VAL A 9 17.16 4.36 -31.75
N GLU A 10 18.23 4.24 -30.96
CA GLU A 10 18.18 3.65 -29.62
C GLU A 10 17.26 4.53 -28.76
N GLU A 11 16.00 4.12 -28.61
CA GLU A 11 15.15 4.65 -27.55
C GLU A 11 15.47 3.91 -26.25
N VAL A 12 16.14 4.66 -25.38
CA VAL A 12 16.50 4.36 -24.01
C VAL A 12 15.25 3.94 -23.23
N SER A 13 15.33 2.77 -22.60
CA SER A 13 14.34 2.25 -21.65
C SER A 13 14.07 3.27 -20.54
N SER A 14 12.93 3.95 -20.62
CA SER A 14 12.48 4.95 -19.64
C SER A 14 10.98 4.83 -19.37
N LEU A 15 10.50 3.60 -19.15
CA LEU A 15 9.12 3.36 -18.72
C LEU A 15 9.02 2.25 -17.67
N GLY A 16 9.82 2.39 -16.61
CA GLY A 16 9.67 1.65 -15.36
C GLY A 16 8.99 2.54 -14.32
N VAL A 17 7.77 3.01 -14.58
CA VAL A 17 6.99 3.75 -13.58
C VAL A 17 6.50 2.76 -12.53
N ALA A 18 7.18 2.78 -11.39
CA ALA A 18 6.93 1.96 -10.23
C ALA A 18 5.61 2.33 -9.53
N LEU A 19 4.50 1.70 -9.94
CA LEU A 19 3.29 1.61 -9.12
C LEU A 19 3.53 0.58 -8.00
N SER A 20 4.27 1.00 -6.99
CA SER A 20 4.55 0.19 -5.80
C SER A 20 3.47 0.46 -4.75
N ALA A 21 2.37 -0.29 -4.84
CA ALA A 21 1.44 -0.43 -3.73
C ALA A 21 2.18 -1.13 -2.58
N SER A 22 2.49 -0.38 -1.52
CA SER A 22 2.95 -0.98 -0.27
C SER A 22 1.83 -1.87 0.29
N LEU A 23 2.15 -2.90 1.06
CA LEU A 23 1.33 -3.92 1.76
C LEU A 23 0.17 -3.39 2.63
N LEU A 24 -0.26 -2.15 2.46
CA LEU A 24 -1.40 -1.54 3.12
C LEU A 24 -2.14 -0.68 2.10
N GLY A 25 -2.77 -1.36 1.13
CA GLY A 25 -3.55 -0.77 0.05
C GLY A 25 -4.72 -1.67 -0.33
N CYS A 26 -5.92 -1.13 -0.16
CA CYS A 26 -7.25 -1.57 -0.63
C CYS A 26 -7.70 -3.03 -0.43
N GLY A 27 -8.57 -3.20 0.60
CA GLY A 27 -9.71 -4.10 0.45
C GLY A 27 -10.58 -4.52 1.67
N ASP A 28 -11.84 -4.93 1.41
CA ASP A 28 -13.02 -5.32 2.21
C ASP A 28 -13.00 -5.48 3.74
N ALA A 29 -14.06 -6.10 4.28
CA ALA A 29 -14.64 -5.80 5.58
C ALA A 29 -13.72 -6.20 6.74
N CYS A 30 -14.08 -5.72 7.93
CA CYS A 30 -13.62 -6.24 9.22
C CYS A 30 -14.01 -7.73 9.42
N LEU A 31 -13.44 -8.64 8.64
CA LEU A 31 -13.59 -10.09 8.74
C LEU A 31 -12.29 -10.77 8.27
N GLY A 32 -11.21 -10.61 9.04
CA GLY A 32 -9.99 -11.36 8.78
C GLY A 32 -9.27 -11.11 7.45
N LEU A 33 -8.03 -11.59 7.35
CA LEU A 33 -7.24 -11.78 6.14
C LEU A 33 -7.91 -12.66 5.07
N ASP A 34 -8.99 -13.39 5.40
CA ASP A 34 -9.70 -14.29 4.47
C ASP A 34 -10.93 -13.66 3.78
N SER A 35 -11.46 -12.53 4.27
CA SER A 35 -12.52 -11.85 3.51
C SER A 35 -11.92 -11.33 2.21
N GLN A 36 -12.63 -11.57 1.09
CA GLN A 36 -12.26 -11.45 -0.35
C GLN A 36 -11.85 -10.07 -0.84
N GLY A 37 -11.05 -9.46 0.00
CA GLY A 37 -11.63 -8.36 0.66
C GLY A 37 -10.58 -7.36 0.74
N VAL A 38 -9.75 -7.47 1.79
CA VAL A 38 -8.50 -6.75 2.08
C VAL A 38 -7.56 -6.57 0.91
N PHE A 39 -7.83 -7.31 -0.16
CA PHE A 39 -7.05 -7.33 -1.37
C PHE A 39 -8.01 -7.67 -2.52
N ALA A 40 -7.93 -6.91 -3.63
CA ALA A 40 -8.72 -7.18 -4.83
C ALA A 40 -8.70 -8.68 -5.18
N SER A 41 -9.79 -9.22 -5.74
CA SER A 41 -10.00 -10.64 -6.05
C SER A 41 -8.94 -11.33 -6.93
N LYS A 42 -7.91 -10.61 -7.36
CA LYS A 42 -6.76 -11.09 -8.14
C LYS A 42 -5.40 -10.93 -7.46
N PHE A 43 -5.27 -10.19 -6.36
CA PHE A 43 -3.98 -9.83 -5.75
C PHE A 43 -4.03 -9.89 -4.22
N SER A 44 -4.45 -11.02 -3.68
CA SER A 44 -4.39 -11.28 -2.25
C SER A 44 -2.94 -11.23 -1.74
N ALA A 45 -2.65 -10.32 -0.80
CA ALA A 45 -1.40 -10.40 -0.07
C ALA A 45 -1.34 -11.66 0.79
N ALA A 46 -2.48 -12.26 1.16
CA ALA A 46 -2.50 -13.59 1.74
C ALA A 46 -2.32 -14.64 0.63
N ARG A 47 -1.32 -15.50 0.76
CA ARG A 47 -1.13 -16.63 -0.16
C ARG A 47 -2.27 -17.62 -0.03
N SER A 48 -2.74 -18.10 -1.17
CA SER A 48 -3.67 -19.22 -1.24
C SER A 48 -2.96 -20.54 -0.88
N GLN A 49 -3.73 -21.54 -0.46
CA GLN A 49 -3.19 -22.89 -0.23
C GLN A 49 -2.56 -23.48 -1.50
N THR A 50 -3.08 -23.13 -2.68
CA THR A 50 -2.53 -23.57 -3.97
C THR A 50 -1.15 -22.95 -4.21
N GLU A 51 -1.00 -21.65 -3.99
CA GLU A 51 0.31 -20.97 -4.10
C GLU A 51 1.33 -21.53 -3.10
N ASP A 52 0.92 -21.77 -1.85
CA ASP A 52 1.79 -22.40 -0.85
C ASP A 52 2.25 -23.80 -1.31
N LYS A 53 1.35 -24.60 -1.90
CA LYS A 53 1.66 -25.92 -2.45
C LYS A 53 2.60 -25.83 -3.65
N GLU A 54 2.41 -24.86 -4.54
CA GLU A 54 3.29 -24.63 -5.70
C GLU A 54 4.71 -24.24 -5.27
N LEU A 55 4.85 -23.53 -4.15
CA LEU A 55 6.13 -23.18 -3.54
C LEU A 55 6.73 -24.32 -2.69
N GLY A 56 6.07 -25.48 -2.60
CA GLY A 56 6.51 -26.61 -1.79
C GLY A 56 6.47 -26.35 -0.27
N LEU A 57 5.68 -25.36 0.17
CA LEU A 57 5.56 -25.02 1.58
C LEU A 57 4.57 -25.95 2.28
N PRO A 58 4.75 -26.22 3.59
CA PRO A 58 3.74 -26.95 4.36
C PRO A 58 2.43 -26.16 4.41
N MET A 59 1.30 -26.83 4.66
CA MET A 59 0.03 -26.12 4.87
C MET A 59 0.17 -25.11 6.01
N ALA A 60 -0.42 -23.92 5.85
CA ALA A 60 -0.50 -22.96 6.94
C ALA A 60 -1.25 -23.58 8.14
N ARG A 61 -0.93 -23.15 9.36
CA ARG A 61 -1.61 -23.60 10.57
C ARG A 61 -3.10 -23.26 10.49
N GLU A 62 -3.92 -24.06 11.14
CA GLU A 62 -5.37 -23.85 11.14
C GLU A 62 -5.73 -22.42 11.60
N GLY A 63 -6.56 -21.74 10.82
CA GLY A 63 -6.93 -20.35 11.07
C GLY A 63 -5.79 -19.35 10.89
N CYS A 64 -4.70 -19.72 10.21
CA CYS A 64 -3.60 -18.84 9.84
C CYS A 64 -3.45 -18.73 8.32
N VAL A 65 -2.79 -17.67 7.87
CA VAL A 65 -2.41 -17.44 6.47
C VAL A 65 -0.98 -16.92 6.40
N ARG A 66 -0.31 -17.15 5.27
CA ARG A 66 0.99 -16.53 4.98
C ARG A 66 0.80 -15.29 4.12
N LEU A 67 1.68 -14.32 4.26
CA LEU A 67 1.72 -13.20 3.32
C LEU A 67 2.66 -13.50 2.15
N LYS A 68 2.30 -12.97 0.98
CA LYS A 68 3.07 -12.91 -0.25
C LYS A 68 3.91 -11.64 -0.19
N PHE A 69 5.14 -11.76 0.28
CA PHE A 69 6.07 -10.64 0.27
C PHE A 69 6.72 -10.53 -1.12
N GLY A 70 6.72 -9.34 -1.73
CA GLY A 70 7.24 -9.15 -3.10
C GLY A 70 7.14 -7.72 -3.63
N LEU A 71 7.47 -7.52 -4.92
CA LEU A 71 7.47 -6.19 -5.55
C LEU A 71 6.10 -5.48 -5.47
N GLU A 72 5.02 -6.25 -5.57
CA GLU A 72 3.63 -5.78 -5.51
C GLU A 72 3.11 -5.60 -4.08
N HIS A 73 3.83 -6.14 -3.10
CA HIS A 73 3.40 -6.26 -1.72
C HIS A 73 4.57 -5.96 -0.78
N ARG A 74 4.75 -4.67 -0.48
CA ARG A 74 5.88 -4.17 0.31
C ARG A 74 5.53 -3.68 1.71
N LEU A 75 6.22 -4.16 2.74
CA LEU A 75 5.98 -3.77 4.13
C LEU A 75 6.20 -2.26 4.35
N THR A 76 5.41 -1.68 5.25
CA THR A 76 5.77 -0.38 5.82
C THR A 76 6.83 -0.57 6.91
N PRO A 77 7.66 0.44 7.20
CA PRO A 77 8.59 0.38 8.33
C PRO A 77 7.88 0.02 9.65
N PHE A 78 6.65 0.52 9.87
CA PHE A 78 5.88 0.21 11.07
C PHE A 78 5.44 -1.25 11.17
N ALA A 79 4.97 -1.84 10.05
CA ALA A 79 4.61 -3.24 10.00
C ALA A 79 5.85 -4.13 10.19
N PHE A 80 6.99 -3.77 9.60
CA PHE A 80 8.26 -4.48 9.79
C PHE A 80 8.68 -4.51 11.26
N VAL A 81 8.70 -3.36 11.94
CA VAL A 81 9.08 -3.29 13.36
C VAL A 81 8.11 -4.11 14.23
N THR A 82 6.81 -4.04 13.94
CA THR A 82 5.79 -4.78 14.70
C THR A 82 5.90 -6.28 14.52
N ILE A 83 6.03 -6.76 13.28
CA ILE A 83 6.22 -8.19 12.98
C ILE A 83 7.51 -8.67 13.66
N GLY A 84 8.60 -7.90 13.55
CA GLY A 84 9.87 -8.23 14.20
C GLY A 84 9.75 -8.36 15.72
N LEU A 85 9.09 -7.41 16.39
CA LEU A 85 8.85 -7.47 17.84
C LEU A 85 8.06 -8.72 18.25
N GLN A 86 7.00 -9.04 17.51
CA GLN A 86 6.20 -10.23 17.84
C GLN A 86 6.97 -11.53 17.57
N CYS A 87 7.82 -11.59 16.53
CA CYS A 87 8.72 -12.73 16.32
C CYS A 87 9.70 -12.89 17.49
N ILE A 88 10.32 -11.80 17.94
CA ILE A 88 11.28 -11.82 19.06
C ILE A 88 10.61 -12.28 20.36
N ASP A 89 9.39 -11.80 20.62
CA ASP A 89 8.59 -12.27 21.76
C ASP A 89 8.34 -13.77 21.69
N LYS A 90 7.89 -14.29 20.54
CA LYS A 90 7.60 -15.71 20.36
C LYS A 90 8.84 -16.58 20.57
N LEU A 91 10.00 -16.15 20.07
CA LEU A 91 11.26 -16.86 20.29
C LEU A 91 11.72 -16.75 21.75
N SER A 92 11.44 -15.64 22.43
CA SER A 92 11.76 -15.48 23.86
C SER A 92 10.85 -16.35 24.74
N GLU A 93 9.57 -16.49 24.37
CA GLU A 93 8.56 -17.31 25.05
C GLU A 93 8.85 -18.82 24.91
N ASP A 94 9.38 -19.26 23.76
CA ASP A 94 9.64 -20.67 23.47
C ASP A 94 11.10 -20.93 23.04
N PRO A 95 11.96 -21.47 23.93
CA PRO A 95 13.34 -21.86 23.63
C PRO A 95 13.50 -22.86 22.48
N GLN A 96 12.49 -23.68 22.19
CA GLN A 96 12.55 -24.70 21.14
C GLN A 96 12.14 -24.16 19.76
N LEU A 97 11.49 -23.01 19.72
CA LEU A 97 11.04 -22.39 18.48
C LEU A 97 12.22 -21.82 17.70
N ILE A 98 12.34 -22.17 16.41
CA ILE A 98 13.42 -21.70 15.53
C ILE A 98 12.81 -21.03 14.30
N LEU A 99 13.20 -19.78 14.04
CA LEU A 99 12.76 -19.01 12.88
C LEU A 99 13.86 -19.02 11.80
N ARG A 100 13.69 -19.87 10.78
CA ARG A 100 14.61 -20.07 9.64
C ARG A 100 14.17 -19.38 8.36
N SER A 101 12.86 -19.25 8.14
CA SER A 101 12.31 -18.68 6.91
C SER A 101 11.27 -17.61 7.21
N THR A 102 11.18 -16.62 6.33
CA THR A 102 10.06 -15.67 6.28
C THR A 102 8.71 -16.37 6.08
N ASP A 103 8.70 -17.54 5.46
CA ASP A 103 7.48 -18.33 5.21
C ASP A 103 6.94 -19.05 6.47
N GLN A 104 7.74 -19.13 7.54
CA GLN A 104 7.25 -19.61 8.85
C GLN A 104 6.40 -18.58 9.57
N ILE A 105 6.49 -17.31 9.17
CA ILE A 105 5.73 -16.21 9.74
C ILE A 105 4.33 -16.25 9.13
N GLN A 106 3.37 -16.62 9.96
CA GLN A 106 1.96 -16.72 9.62
C GLN A 106 1.18 -15.68 10.42
N PHE A 107 -0.03 -15.39 9.97
CA PHE A 107 -0.91 -14.40 10.58
C PHE A 107 -2.28 -14.99 10.82
N ARG A 108 -2.89 -14.64 11.95
CA ARG A 108 -4.24 -15.08 12.27
C ARG A 108 -5.22 -14.59 11.22
N ARG A 109 -5.80 -15.55 10.51
CA ARG A 109 -6.72 -15.37 9.40
C ARG A 109 -7.90 -14.48 9.75
N ASN A 110 -8.50 -14.62 10.93
CA ASN A 110 -9.70 -13.88 11.32
C ASN A 110 -9.39 -12.65 12.20
N SER A 111 -8.13 -12.21 12.25
CA SER A 111 -7.69 -11.11 13.11
C SER A 111 -7.62 -9.80 12.34
N THR A 112 -8.18 -8.74 12.92
CA THR A 112 -7.95 -7.35 12.48
C THR A 112 -6.61 -6.80 12.97
N LYS A 113 -6.03 -7.44 13.99
CA LYS A 113 -4.70 -7.15 14.53
C LYS A 113 -3.64 -7.93 13.77
N VAL A 114 -2.46 -7.32 13.62
CA VAL A 114 -1.25 -8.02 13.19
C VAL A 114 -0.86 -8.97 14.32
N LEU A 115 -1.23 -10.25 14.21
CA LEU A 115 -0.88 -11.26 15.20
C LEU A 115 -0.01 -12.32 14.52
N VAL A 116 1.27 -12.28 14.83
CA VAL A 116 2.27 -13.20 14.29
C VAL A 116 2.17 -14.54 15.00
N GLU A 117 2.08 -15.59 14.20
CA GLU A 117 2.26 -16.98 14.59
C GLU A 117 3.49 -17.50 13.86
N ILE A 118 4.39 -18.18 14.57
CA ILE A 118 5.52 -18.87 13.94
C ILE A 118 5.17 -20.35 13.87
N ASP A 119 5.37 -20.96 12.70
CA ASP A 119 5.24 -22.40 12.57
C ASP A 119 6.41 -23.12 13.25
N PRO A 120 6.15 -23.99 14.25
CA PRO A 120 7.20 -24.74 14.93
C PRO A 120 7.88 -25.80 14.06
N GLU A 121 7.30 -26.20 12.92
CA GLU A 121 7.87 -27.23 12.04
C GLU A 121 8.99 -26.69 11.13
N ASP A 122 10.05 -26.11 11.72
CA ASP A 122 11.15 -25.42 11.02
C ASP A 122 11.82 -26.25 9.92
N VAL A 123 11.96 -27.56 10.14
CA VAL A 123 12.56 -28.53 9.20
C VAL A 123 11.84 -28.57 7.84
N ARG A 124 10.56 -28.19 7.78
CA ARG A 124 9.78 -28.19 6.52
C ARG A 124 10.01 -26.95 5.65
N TYR A 125 10.72 -25.94 6.17
CA TYR A 125 10.93 -24.66 5.49
C TYR A 125 12.35 -24.50 4.93
N THR A 126 13.20 -25.52 5.10
CA THR A 126 14.60 -25.49 4.67
C THR A 126 14.81 -26.15 3.32
N THR A 127 15.35 -25.37 2.37
CA THR A 127 16.13 -25.88 1.23
C THR A 127 17.65 -25.83 1.49
N SER A 128 18.08 -25.07 2.51
CA SER A 128 19.50 -24.82 2.82
C SER A 128 19.90 -25.33 4.21
N THR A 129 21.11 -25.88 4.31
CA THR A 129 21.73 -26.45 5.52
C THR A 129 22.29 -25.39 6.47
N ALA A 130 21.73 -24.18 6.49
CA ALA A 130 22.23 -23.10 7.33
C ALA A 130 22.33 -23.54 8.80
N VAL A 131 23.56 -23.72 9.27
CA VAL A 131 23.90 -24.02 10.66
C VAL A 131 24.18 -22.70 11.35
N GLY A 132 23.28 -22.30 12.23
CA GLY A 132 23.42 -21.08 13.02
C GLY A 132 22.63 -21.21 14.32
N ASN A 133 23.02 -20.44 15.33
CA ASN A 133 22.18 -20.30 16.53
C ASN A 133 20.88 -19.58 16.17
N ARG A 134 19.85 -19.73 17.01
CA ARG A 134 18.50 -19.22 16.74
C ARG A 134 18.46 -17.70 16.56
N VAL A 135 19.32 -16.96 17.26
CA VAL A 135 19.46 -15.50 17.09
C VAL A 135 19.95 -15.15 15.69
N CYS A 136 20.98 -15.82 15.19
CA CYS A 136 21.51 -15.60 13.84
C CYS A 136 20.45 -15.90 12.77
N LEU A 137 19.72 -17.01 12.92
CA LEU A 137 18.63 -17.38 12.00
C LEU A 137 17.49 -16.34 12.02
N MET A 138 17.11 -15.85 13.19
CA MET A 138 16.14 -14.76 13.32
C MET A 138 16.63 -13.48 12.63
N GLU A 139 17.88 -13.08 12.86
CA GLU A 139 18.44 -11.88 12.20
C GLU A 139 18.48 -12.01 10.67
N GLN A 140 18.73 -13.21 10.14
CA GLN A 140 18.61 -13.50 8.70
C GLN A 140 17.18 -13.32 8.20
N VAL A 141 16.20 -13.85 8.93
CA VAL A 141 14.77 -13.69 8.57
C VAL A 141 14.35 -12.23 8.66
N LEU A 142 14.77 -11.48 9.68
CA LEU A 142 14.52 -10.03 9.78
C LEU A 142 15.19 -9.26 8.65
N SER A 143 16.41 -9.64 8.26
CA SER A 143 17.12 -9.05 7.12
C SER A 143 16.36 -9.27 5.82
N LYS A 144 15.86 -10.50 5.60
CA LYS A 144 15.01 -10.83 4.44
C LYS A 144 13.66 -10.11 4.50
N LEU A 145 13.04 -9.96 5.66
CA LEU A 145 11.81 -9.16 5.80
C LEU A 145 12.05 -7.69 5.44
N ALA A 146 13.20 -7.15 5.84
CA ALA A 146 13.54 -5.75 5.59
C ALA A 146 13.69 -5.41 4.10
N THR A 147 14.05 -6.38 3.25
CA THR A 147 14.11 -6.16 1.79
C THR A 147 12.73 -5.97 1.16
N PHE A 148 11.68 -6.43 1.84
CA PHE A 148 10.30 -6.18 1.43
C PHE A 148 9.78 -4.83 1.90
N VAL A 149 10.54 -4.05 2.67
CA VAL A 149 10.11 -2.71 3.08
C VAL A 149 10.17 -1.76 1.89
N SER A 150 9.13 -0.95 1.72
CA SER A 150 9.01 0.02 0.64
C SER A 150 10.05 1.14 0.71
N SER A 151 10.80 1.33 -0.38
CA SER A 151 11.65 2.51 -0.63
C SER A 151 10.90 3.84 -0.83
N PRO A 152 9.62 3.95 -1.25
CA PRO A 152 8.96 5.26 -1.35
C PRO A 152 8.82 6.02 0.00
N TYR A 153 9.22 5.40 1.11
CA TYR A 153 9.33 6.05 2.42
C TYR A 153 10.73 6.61 2.73
N GLU A 154 11.69 6.53 1.81
CA GLU A 154 13.04 7.04 2.02
C GLU A 154 13.06 8.56 2.19
N ASP A 155 12.16 9.26 1.51
CA ASP A 155 11.99 10.71 1.59
C ASP A 155 10.69 11.10 2.33
N ASP A 156 9.97 10.16 2.92
CA ASP A 156 8.76 10.47 3.68
C ASP A 156 9.13 11.03 5.06
N PRO A 157 8.93 12.34 5.31
CA PRO A 157 9.26 12.95 6.59
C PRO A 157 8.42 12.38 7.75
N ALA A 158 7.38 11.57 7.46
CA ALA A 158 6.52 10.98 8.47
C ALA A 158 7.19 9.87 9.30
N TYR A 159 8.31 9.28 8.84
CA TYR A 159 9.01 8.23 9.59
C TYR A 159 10.26 8.76 10.31
N PRO A 160 10.40 8.56 11.63
CA PRO A 160 11.60 8.92 12.37
C PRO A 160 12.86 8.26 11.78
N ILE A 161 13.93 9.06 11.62
CA ILE A 161 15.22 8.63 11.03
C ILE A 161 15.76 7.34 11.66
N ALA A 162 15.58 7.15 12.98
CA ALA A 162 16.03 5.96 13.69
C ALA A 162 15.42 4.66 13.13
N ILE A 163 14.18 4.73 12.65
CA ILE A 163 13.43 3.59 12.10
C ILE A 163 13.90 3.31 10.68
N THR A 164 14.10 4.37 9.92
CA THR A 164 14.71 4.30 8.60
C THR A 164 16.08 3.64 8.66
N ASN A 165 16.91 4.05 9.62
CA ASN A 165 18.21 3.43 9.86
C ASN A 165 18.10 1.96 10.29
N LEU A 166 17.10 1.62 11.13
CA LEU A 166 16.91 0.25 11.60
C LEU A 166 16.60 -0.70 10.44
N TRP A 167 15.59 -0.43 9.62
CA TRP A 167 15.24 -1.35 8.53
C TRP A 167 16.32 -1.34 7.43
N LYS A 168 16.95 -0.19 7.14
CA LYS A 168 18.08 -0.12 6.20
C LYS A 168 19.26 -0.96 6.66
N HIS A 169 19.56 -0.97 7.96
CA HIS A 169 20.59 -1.82 8.53
C HIS A 169 20.30 -3.31 8.26
N TYR A 170 19.08 -3.76 8.53
CA TYR A 170 18.67 -5.15 8.24
C TYR A 170 18.63 -5.46 6.73
N ALA A 171 18.15 -4.54 5.90
CA ALA A 171 18.12 -4.74 4.45
C ALA A 171 19.54 -4.82 3.86
N GLY A 172 20.46 -3.95 4.30
CA GLY A 172 21.86 -3.92 3.85
C GLY A 172 22.67 -5.14 4.27
N ASN A 173 22.32 -5.76 5.40
CA ASN A 173 22.99 -6.98 5.87
C ASN A 173 22.69 -8.22 5.01
N THR A 174 21.66 -8.18 4.15
CA THR A 174 21.33 -9.33 3.28
C THR A 174 22.45 -9.70 2.31
N VAL A 175 23.23 -8.70 1.85
CA VAL A 175 24.35 -8.89 0.90
C VAL A 175 25.44 -9.78 1.49
N PHE A 176 25.72 -9.65 2.79
CA PHE A 176 26.74 -10.47 3.46
C PHE A 176 26.28 -11.90 3.75
N THR A 177 24.97 -12.12 3.94
CA THR A 177 24.43 -13.45 4.21
C THR A 177 24.32 -14.32 2.96
N THR A 178 24.11 -13.73 1.78
CA THR A 178 24.11 -14.48 0.50
C THR A 178 25.50 -15.01 0.13
N ASP A 179 26.57 -14.26 0.43
CA ASP A 179 27.95 -14.70 0.17
C ASP A 179 28.40 -15.82 1.12
N LEU A 180 27.92 -15.83 2.36
CA LEU A 180 28.21 -16.88 3.33
C LEU A 180 27.47 -18.21 3.06
N LEU A 181 26.40 -18.17 2.26
CA LEU A 181 25.58 -19.35 1.94
C LEU A 181 25.93 -20.00 0.60
N GLY A 182 26.96 -19.53 -0.11
CA GLY A 182 27.50 -20.22 -1.29
C GLY A 182 26.52 -20.38 -2.45
N LEU A 183 25.50 -19.51 -2.56
CA LEU A 183 24.52 -19.53 -3.66
C LEU A 183 24.97 -18.72 -4.88
N GLY A 184 26.28 -18.55 -5.07
CA GLY A 184 26.84 -18.13 -6.35
C GLY A 184 27.01 -19.34 -7.26
N GLU A 185 25.95 -19.77 -7.94
CA GLU A 185 26.11 -20.65 -9.11
C GLU A 185 26.76 -19.84 -10.23
N GLU A 186 28.09 -19.97 -10.36
CA GLU A 186 28.77 -19.65 -11.60
C GLU A 186 28.24 -20.59 -12.70
N PRO A 187 27.77 -20.07 -13.86
CA PRO A 187 27.34 -20.92 -14.94
C PRO A 187 28.53 -21.73 -15.45
N THR A 188 28.46 -23.05 -15.27
CA THR A 188 29.46 -23.99 -15.79
C THR A 188 29.45 -23.91 -17.33
N PRO A 189 30.59 -23.65 -18.00
CA PRO A 189 30.63 -23.62 -19.45
C PRO A 189 30.39 -25.02 -20.00
N SER A 190 29.32 -25.17 -20.77
CA SER A 190 28.98 -26.40 -21.47
C SER A 190 30.02 -26.73 -22.55
N ALA A 191 30.46 -27.98 -22.57
CA ALA A 191 31.43 -28.52 -23.52
C ALA A 191 30.88 -28.51 -24.97
N PRO A 192 31.73 -28.29 -25.98
CA PRO A 192 31.29 -28.17 -27.37
C PRO A 192 31.02 -29.55 -28.00
N THR A 193 29.88 -29.65 -28.70
CA THR A 193 29.55 -30.78 -29.59
C THR A 193 29.99 -30.43 -31.02
N PRO A 194 30.56 -31.38 -31.80
CA PRO A 194 31.27 -31.06 -33.05
C PRO A 194 30.32 -30.93 -34.25
N SER A 195 30.53 -29.88 -35.06
CA SER A 195 29.88 -29.68 -36.36
C SER A 195 30.90 -29.83 -37.49
N ALA A 196 30.55 -30.66 -38.48
CA ALA A 196 31.28 -30.91 -39.72
C ALA A 196 31.21 -29.70 -40.70
N PRO A 197 32.03 -29.67 -41.77
CA PRO A 197 32.67 -28.44 -42.29
C PRO A 197 32.01 -27.82 -43.53
N THR A 198 32.63 -26.74 -44.04
CA THR A 198 32.76 -26.25 -45.46
C THR A 198 32.17 -24.84 -45.71
N PRO A 199 32.71 -23.99 -46.62
CA PRO A 199 34.11 -23.64 -46.92
C PRO A 199 34.42 -22.11 -46.84
N SER A 200 35.73 -21.87 -46.77
CA SER A 200 36.58 -20.71 -47.10
C SER A 200 36.05 -19.58 -48.00
N ALA A 201 36.34 -18.33 -47.63
CA ALA A 201 36.98 -17.33 -48.52
C ALA A 201 37.48 -16.06 -47.79
N GLN A 202 38.81 -15.86 -47.88
CA GLN A 202 39.55 -14.60 -48.11
C GLN A 202 39.70 -13.50 -47.02
N THR A 203 40.97 -13.41 -46.59
CA THR A 203 41.82 -12.31 -46.06
C THR A 203 41.63 -10.94 -46.76
N PRO A 204 42.11 -9.76 -46.24
CA PRO A 204 43.51 -9.53 -45.78
C PRO A 204 43.77 -8.58 -44.57
N SER A 205 44.85 -8.91 -43.85
CA SER A 205 45.97 -8.04 -43.40
C SER A 205 45.83 -6.93 -42.33
N ALA A 206 46.40 -7.20 -41.13
CA ALA A 206 47.61 -6.63 -40.47
C ALA A 206 47.87 -5.08 -40.47
N PRO A 207 48.64 -4.47 -39.51
CA PRO A 207 49.75 -5.09 -38.77
C PRO A 207 50.03 -4.68 -37.28
N ARG A 208 50.67 -5.64 -36.57
CA ARG A 208 51.85 -5.61 -35.67
C ARG A 208 52.11 -4.47 -34.66
N ARG A 209 52.43 -4.90 -33.42
CA ARG A 209 53.62 -4.53 -32.58
C ARG A 209 53.74 -5.54 -31.41
N SER A 210 54.68 -6.50 -31.40
CA SER A 210 56.05 -6.52 -30.81
C SER A 210 56.13 -6.07 -29.33
N GLY A 211 56.26 -6.99 -28.36
CA GLY A 211 57.55 -7.38 -27.73
C GLY A 211 57.38 -7.59 -26.19
N PRO A 212 58.42 -7.95 -25.41
CA PRO A 212 58.88 -9.33 -25.22
C PRO A 212 59.02 -9.84 -23.75
N LYS A 213 59.03 -11.19 -23.62
CA LYS A 213 59.87 -12.11 -22.79
C LYS A 213 60.25 -11.78 -21.34
N SER A 214 60.00 -12.75 -20.44
CA SER A 214 60.84 -13.15 -19.27
C SER A 214 60.23 -14.41 -18.64
N SER A 215 60.79 -15.61 -18.90
CA SER A 215 61.78 -16.37 -18.11
C SER A 215 61.21 -17.17 -16.92
N ALA A 216 61.36 -18.50 -17.05
CA ALA A 216 61.40 -19.63 -16.10
C ALA A 216 61.98 -19.32 -14.69
N PRO A 217 61.87 -20.19 -13.64
CA PRO A 217 61.95 -21.65 -13.76
C PRO A 217 61.10 -22.56 -12.84
N ARG A 218 61.12 -23.82 -13.25
CA ARG A 218 60.69 -25.03 -12.55
C ARG A 218 61.37 -25.18 -11.19
N GLY A 219 60.59 -25.55 -10.19
CA GLY A 219 61.04 -26.10 -8.90
C GLY A 219 60.11 -27.22 -8.47
N SER A 220 60.55 -28.46 -8.69
CA SER A 220 59.97 -29.70 -8.20
C SER A 220 60.27 -29.88 -6.71
N SER A 221 59.28 -30.20 -5.86
CA SER A 221 59.55 -30.99 -4.65
C SER A 221 58.30 -31.60 -3.98
N ALA A 222 58.37 -32.92 -3.80
CA ALA A 222 58.00 -33.71 -2.63
C ALA A 222 56.56 -33.66 -2.07
N ARG A 223 55.83 -34.73 -2.38
CA ARG A 223 54.83 -35.38 -1.52
C ARG A 223 55.33 -35.51 -0.07
N ARG A 224 54.55 -35.02 0.89
CA ARG A 224 54.44 -35.58 2.25
C ARG A 224 52.98 -35.67 2.65
N SER A 225 52.46 -36.90 2.61
CA SER A 225 51.22 -37.32 3.25
C SER A 225 51.43 -37.37 4.76
N GLY A 226 50.86 -36.39 5.48
CA GLY A 226 50.70 -36.43 6.93
C GLY A 226 49.28 -36.88 7.32
N PRO A 227 49.11 -37.62 8.42
CA PRO A 227 47.82 -38.17 8.83
C PRO A 227 46.88 -37.08 9.40
N ASN A 228 45.60 -37.18 9.01
CA ASN A 228 44.48 -36.37 9.46
C ASN A 228 44.44 -36.19 10.99
N PRO A 229 44.47 -34.95 11.52
CA PRO A 229 44.03 -34.71 12.88
C PRO A 229 42.51 -34.90 12.93
N LYS A 230 42.06 -35.91 13.68
CA LYS A 230 40.65 -36.04 14.08
C LYS A 230 40.25 -34.77 14.82
N LEU A 231 39.55 -33.88 14.13
CA LEU A 231 38.83 -32.76 14.72
C LEU A 231 37.76 -33.33 15.64
N SER A 232 38.08 -33.36 16.93
CA SER A 232 37.10 -33.55 18.00
C SER A 232 36.13 -32.38 17.91
N VAL A 233 34.91 -32.66 17.45
CA VAL A 233 33.75 -31.77 17.56
C VAL A 233 33.48 -31.61 19.05
N ARG A 234 34.14 -30.63 19.68
CA ARG A 234 33.71 -30.09 20.96
C ARG A 234 32.38 -29.37 20.69
N SER A 235 31.29 -29.98 21.13
CA SER A 235 29.99 -29.30 21.22
C SER A 235 30.14 -28.13 22.20
N PHE A 236 30.48 -26.96 21.67
CA PHE A 236 30.37 -25.69 22.38
C PHE A 236 28.89 -25.45 22.61
N SER A 237 28.40 -25.85 23.78
CA SER A 237 27.18 -25.27 24.32
C SER A 237 27.53 -23.84 24.71
N GLU A 238 27.23 -22.89 23.84
CA GLU A 238 27.11 -21.50 24.28
C GLU A 238 26.13 -21.47 25.46
N PRO A 239 26.41 -20.70 26.52
CA PRO A 239 25.50 -20.63 27.64
C PRO A 239 24.17 -20.04 27.14
N ALA A 240 23.06 -20.72 27.44
CA ALA A 240 21.70 -20.29 27.07
C ALA A 240 21.41 -18.82 27.46
N ASP A 241 22.12 -18.31 28.47
CA ASP A 241 22.10 -16.92 28.92
C ASP A 241 22.59 -15.93 27.85
N ALA A 242 23.63 -16.28 27.08
CA ALA A 242 24.18 -15.41 26.04
C ALA A 242 23.18 -15.18 24.90
N GLU A 243 22.46 -16.25 24.53
CA GLU A 243 21.45 -16.19 23.49
C GLU A 243 20.23 -15.36 23.92
N THR A 244 19.76 -15.58 25.14
CA THR A 244 18.67 -14.81 25.75
C THR A 244 19.02 -13.32 25.81
N GLN A 245 20.26 -13.00 26.22
CA GLN A 245 20.75 -11.63 26.25
C GLN A 245 20.89 -11.01 24.85
N ALA A 246 21.15 -11.82 23.82
CA ALA A 246 21.21 -11.34 22.44
C ALA A 246 19.80 -11.02 21.90
N LEU A 247 18.80 -11.88 22.15
CA LEU A 247 17.40 -11.60 21.82
C LEU A 247 16.90 -10.33 22.50
N GLU A 248 17.21 -10.13 23.78
CA GLU A 248 16.77 -8.94 24.53
C GLU A 248 17.41 -7.66 23.98
N ARG A 249 18.66 -7.73 23.51
CA ARG A 249 19.32 -6.60 22.84
C ARG A 249 18.62 -6.23 21.54
N ILE A 250 18.21 -7.21 20.74
CA ILE A 250 17.46 -6.98 19.49
C ILE A 250 16.07 -6.42 19.82
N LYS A 251 15.37 -7.00 20.81
CA LYS A 251 14.08 -6.51 21.30
C LYS A 251 14.16 -5.05 21.72
N THR A 252 15.17 -4.68 22.49
CA THR A 252 15.39 -3.29 22.95
C THR A 252 15.53 -2.34 21.76
N LYS A 253 16.31 -2.69 20.72
CA LYS A 253 16.45 -1.87 19.51
C LYS A 253 15.11 -1.67 18.77
N PHE A 254 14.37 -2.77 18.58
CA PHE A 254 13.06 -2.71 17.93
C PHE A 254 12.03 -1.94 18.77
N MET A 255 12.03 -2.09 20.10
CA MET A 255 11.14 -1.35 21.00
C MET A 255 11.45 0.14 20.99
N LEU A 256 12.73 0.54 20.98
CA LEU A 256 13.11 1.95 20.85
C LEU A 256 12.60 2.55 19.53
N ALA A 257 12.74 1.81 18.42
CA ALA A 257 12.18 2.22 17.14
C ALA A 257 10.64 2.29 17.17
N TYR A 258 9.98 1.33 17.81
CA TYR A 258 8.52 1.28 17.94
C TYR A 258 7.98 2.44 18.78
N LYS A 259 8.61 2.79 19.90
CA LYS A 259 8.22 3.93 20.76
C LYS A 259 8.18 5.27 20.01
N LEU A 260 9.01 5.41 18.97
CA LEU A 260 9.00 6.60 18.11
C LEU A 260 7.81 6.63 17.15
N LEU A 261 7.18 5.49 16.86
CA LEU A 261 5.96 5.37 16.04
C LEU A 261 4.70 5.42 16.89
N ASP A 262 4.74 4.74 18.04
CA ASP A 262 3.63 4.62 18.96
C ASP A 262 4.15 4.62 20.41
N PRO A 263 4.02 5.75 21.13
CA PRO A 263 4.45 5.87 22.52
C PRO A 263 3.70 4.96 23.50
N THR A 264 2.58 4.35 23.12
CA THR A 264 1.82 3.45 23.99
C THR A 264 2.48 2.09 24.18
N GLU A 265 3.45 1.75 23.32
CA GLU A 265 4.15 0.46 23.32
C GLU A 265 3.24 -0.75 23.05
N GLU A 266 2.00 -0.53 22.59
CA GLU A 266 1.02 -1.59 22.33
C GLU A 266 1.18 -2.24 20.94
N TYR A 267 2.38 -2.72 20.59
CA TYR A 267 2.63 -3.38 19.28
C TYR A 267 1.82 -4.65 19.03
N LYS A 268 1.28 -5.28 20.08
CA LYS A 268 0.32 -6.39 19.98
C LYS A 268 -1.12 -5.93 19.69
N ALA A 269 -1.42 -4.66 19.93
CA ALA A 269 -2.69 -4.02 19.58
C ALA A 269 -2.68 -3.40 18.19
N MET A 270 -1.56 -3.46 17.46
CA MET A 270 -1.46 -2.92 16.11
C MET A 270 -2.50 -3.58 15.20
N HIS A 271 -3.36 -2.75 14.63
CA HIS A 271 -4.25 -3.13 13.55
C HIS A 271 -3.52 -2.97 12.22
N TRP A 272 -3.81 -3.82 11.26
CA TRP A 272 -3.33 -3.60 9.90
C TRP A 272 -3.80 -2.20 9.42
N ARG A 273 -2.87 -1.27 9.18
CA ARG A 273 -3.19 0.09 8.69
C ARG A 273 -4.02 -0.02 7.39
N GLY A 274 -5.16 0.66 7.34
CA GLY A 274 -6.04 0.65 6.15
C GLY A 274 -6.97 -0.57 6.00
N VAL A 275 -6.99 -1.50 6.97
CA VAL A 275 -7.79 -2.73 6.86
C VAL A 275 -9.26 -2.56 7.20
N CYS A 276 -9.64 -1.54 7.97
CA CYS A 276 -11.05 -1.19 8.10
C CYS A 276 -11.29 0.25 7.66
N ARG A 277 -11.16 0.49 6.35
CA ARG A 277 -11.70 1.69 5.70
C ARG A 277 -13.16 1.42 5.35
N PRO A 278 -14.14 1.89 6.14
CA PRO A 278 -15.55 1.66 5.86
C PRO A 278 -15.92 2.09 4.43
N PRO A 279 -16.65 1.26 3.68
CA PRO A 279 -17.12 1.64 2.35
C PRO A 279 -18.18 2.73 2.49
N LEU A 280 -17.86 3.89 1.95
CA LEU A 280 -18.72 5.06 1.88
C LEU A 280 -19.51 5.01 0.57
N GLY A 281 -20.82 4.83 0.71
CA GLY A 281 -21.77 4.68 -0.37
C GLY A 281 -22.99 5.57 -0.18
N LEU A 282 -24.05 5.27 -0.93
CA LEU A 282 -25.38 5.82 -0.70
C LEU A 282 -26.24 4.72 -0.07
N ASN A 283 -26.96 5.06 0.99
CA ASN A 283 -27.97 4.16 1.58
C ASN A 283 -29.27 4.18 0.74
N SER A 284 -30.28 3.43 1.18
CA SER A 284 -31.61 3.35 0.53
C SER A 284 -32.38 4.68 0.50
N LEU A 285 -31.96 5.67 1.28
CA LEU A 285 -32.52 7.03 1.32
C LEU A 285 -31.68 8.02 0.48
N HIS A 286 -30.75 7.54 -0.34
CA HIS A 286 -29.77 8.35 -1.08
C HIS A 286 -28.97 9.30 -0.19
N GLN A 287 -28.68 8.89 1.04
CA GLN A 287 -27.77 9.60 1.93
C GLN A 287 -26.40 8.94 1.89
N VAL A 288 -25.35 9.75 1.93
CA VAL A 288 -23.98 9.29 2.15
C VAL A 288 -23.91 8.56 3.49
N ALA A 289 -23.49 7.30 3.43
CA ALA A 289 -23.47 6.41 4.58
C ALA A 289 -22.30 5.43 4.47
N VAL A 290 -21.86 4.90 5.61
CA VAL A 290 -21.16 3.62 5.63
C VAL A 290 -22.18 2.57 5.22
N VAL A 291 -21.90 1.83 4.15
CA VAL A 291 -22.81 0.80 3.62
C VAL A 291 -22.29 -0.61 3.94
N PRO A 292 -23.16 -1.63 4.01
CA PRO A 292 -22.69 -3.01 4.16
C PRO A 292 -21.81 -3.42 2.98
N GLN A 293 -20.72 -4.12 3.27
CA GLN A 293 -19.93 -4.83 2.28
C GLN A 293 -20.82 -5.89 1.59
N GLY A 294 -20.85 -5.96 0.26
CA GLY A 294 -21.55 -7.03 -0.47
C GLY A 294 -23.02 -6.76 -0.83
N GLY A 295 -23.57 -5.58 -0.54
CA GLY A 295 -24.86 -5.15 -1.13
C GLY A 295 -24.80 -4.79 -2.62
N GLY A 296 -23.60 -4.87 -3.23
CA GLY A 296 -23.30 -4.44 -4.60
C GLY A 296 -23.74 -5.41 -5.70
N LEU A 297 -24.41 -6.52 -5.38
CA LEU A 297 -25.35 -7.11 -6.34
C LEU A 297 -26.60 -6.24 -6.34
N GLU A 298 -26.45 -5.02 -6.85
CA GLU A 298 -27.58 -4.29 -7.44
C GLU A 298 -28.07 -5.19 -8.58
N MET A 299 -29.11 -5.98 -8.30
CA MET A 299 -29.95 -6.59 -9.32
C MET A 299 -30.38 -5.46 -10.24
N GLY A 300 -29.70 -5.34 -11.38
CA GLY A 300 -30.02 -4.40 -12.42
C GLY A 300 -31.52 -4.48 -12.68
N GLY A 301 -32.18 -3.32 -12.55
CA GLY A 301 -33.62 -3.17 -12.62
C GLY A 301 -34.25 -3.76 -13.88
N VAL A 302 -34.57 -5.04 -13.84
CA VAL A 302 -35.73 -5.59 -14.53
C VAL A 302 -36.86 -5.49 -13.52
N GLY A 303 -37.77 -4.54 -13.74
CA GLY A 303 -38.89 -4.29 -12.84
C GLY A 303 -39.70 -5.56 -12.60
N ILE A 304 -39.56 -6.15 -11.42
CA ILE A 304 -40.54 -7.10 -10.89
C ILE A 304 -41.58 -6.24 -10.16
N PRO A 305 -42.86 -6.31 -10.56
CA PRO A 305 -43.92 -5.53 -9.92
C PRO A 305 -44.08 -5.96 -8.46
N ASP A 306 -44.41 -4.98 -7.61
CA ASP A 306 -44.70 -5.09 -6.18
C ASP A 306 -45.48 -6.37 -5.83
N PHE A 307 -44.77 -7.39 -5.36
CA PHE A 307 -45.37 -8.54 -4.68
C PHE A 307 -44.50 -8.94 -3.48
N GLN A 308 -44.97 -8.58 -2.28
CA GLN A 308 -44.66 -9.21 -0.99
C GLN A 308 -43.18 -9.54 -0.67
N ALA A 309 -42.24 -8.61 -0.90
CA ALA A 309 -40.84 -8.78 -0.51
C ALA A 309 -40.55 -8.45 0.98
N ARG A 310 -41.51 -8.61 1.90
CA ARG A 310 -41.23 -8.52 3.37
C ARG A 310 -41.12 -9.88 4.06
N GLY A 311 -41.48 -10.99 3.39
CA GLY A 311 -41.45 -12.34 3.98
C GLY A 311 -40.20 -13.17 3.64
N LEU A 312 -39.63 -13.04 2.43
CA LEU A 312 -38.59 -13.97 1.96
C LEU A 312 -37.16 -13.58 2.35
N GLN A 313 -36.88 -12.31 2.62
CA GLN A 313 -35.50 -11.87 2.90
C GLN A 313 -35.00 -12.30 4.30
N MET A 314 -35.93 -12.58 5.22
CA MET A 314 -35.61 -13.22 6.51
C MET A 314 -35.55 -14.75 6.42
N ALA A 315 -36.34 -15.39 5.54
CA ALA A 315 -36.36 -16.84 5.42
C ALA A 315 -35.14 -17.42 4.68
N ILE A 316 -34.64 -16.74 3.64
CA ILE A 316 -33.46 -17.22 2.89
C ILE A 316 -32.15 -16.99 3.66
N SER A 317 -32.09 -15.93 4.49
CA SER A 317 -30.94 -15.71 5.39
C SER A 317 -30.87 -16.73 6.54
N GLY A 318 -31.99 -17.39 6.87
CA GLY A 318 -32.06 -18.37 7.96
C GLY A 318 -31.75 -19.82 7.55
N ALA A 319 -32.02 -20.21 6.29
CA ALA A 319 -31.99 -21.62 5.88
C ALA A 319 -30.66 -22.10 5.27
N LEU A 320 -29.79 -21.20 4.80
CA LEU A 320 -28.51 -21.57 4.15
C LEU A 320 -27.26 -21.02 4.86
N GLY A 321 -27.41 -20.30 5.96
CA GLY A 321 -26.31 -19.63 6.67
C GLY A 321 -25.90 -20.26 8.00
N HIS A 322 -26.47 -21.41 8.39
CA HIS A 322 -26.46 -21.83 9.79
C HIS A 322 -25.30 -22.75 10.23
N GLU A 323 -24.42 -23.21 9.33
CA GLU A 323 -23.42 -24.24 9.71
C GLU A 323 -21.94 -23.83 9.66
N LEU A 324 -21.59 -22.59 9.27
CA LEU A 324 -20.22 -22.06 9.44
C LEU A 324 -20.22 -20.65 10.07
N GLY A 325 -21.12 -20.46 11.02
CA GLY A 325 -21.40 -19.20 11.70
C GLY A 325 -20.27 -18.73 12.62
N VAL A 326 -19.33 -17.97 12.08
CA VAL A 326 -18.70 -16.87 12.81
C VAL A 326 -18.95 -15.60 12.01
N ARG A 327 -20.13 -14.99 12.19
CA ARG A 327 -20.34 -13.60 11.79
C ARG A 327 -19.50 -12.75 12.75
N GLY A 328 -18.25 -12.50 12.39
CA GLY A 328 -17.43 -11.53 13.11
C GLY A 328 -18.18 -10.20 13.17
N GLU A 329 -18.32 -9.65 14.36
CA GLU A 329 -18.92 -8.33 14.53
C GLU A 329 -18.07 -7.30 13.77
N LEU A 330 -18.72 -6.48 12.94
CA LEU A 330 -18.03 -5.34 12.30
C LEU A 330 -17.54 -4.39 13.39
N CYS A 331 -16.34 -3.83 13.22
CA CYS A 331 -15.89 -2.79 14.12
C CYS A 331 -16.86 -1.60 14.10
N ALA A 332 -16.87 -0.81 15.17
CA ALA A 332 -17.77 0.33 15.32
C ALA A 332 -17.72 1.32 14.14
N ASP A 333 -16.59 1.40 13.42
CA ASP A 333 -16.45 2.28 12.27
C ASP A 333 -17.03 1.74 10.96
N CYS A 334 -17.13 0.43 10.82
CA CYS A 334 -17.68 -0.25 9.65
C CYS A 334 -19.14 -0.64 9.80
N GLN A 335 -19.74 -0.39 10.96
CA GLN A 335 -21.18 -0.53 11.12
C GLN A 335 -21.91 0.43 10.16
N PRO A 336 -22.92 -0.04 9.42
CA PRO A 336 -23.69 0.80 8.53
C PRO A 336 -24.32 1.97 9.27
N ARG A 337 -24.01 3.20 8.84
CA ARG A 337 -24.50 4.43 9.48
C ARG A 337 -24.50 5.58 8.49
N THR A 338 -25.55 6.39 8.51
CA THR A 338 -25.59 7.66 7.76
C THR A 338 -24.51 8.59 8.29
N LYS A 339 -23.76 9.22 7.40
CA LYS A 339 -22.75 10.22 7.77
C LYS A 339 -23.41 11.58 7.96
N VAL A 340 -23.14 12.19 9.09
CA VAL A 340 -23.52 13.57 9.41
C VAL A 340 -22.36 14.54 9.22
N ASP A 341 -21.12 14.04 9.29
CA ASP A 341 -19.88 14.75 8.97
C ASP A 341 -18.87 13.79 8.31
N LEU A 342 -17.75 14.35 7.84
CA LEU A 342 -16.63 13.63 7.23
C LEU A 342 -15.39 13.60 8.12
N ARG A 343 -15.55 13.86 9.43
CA ARG A 343 -14.40 13.91 10.33
C ARG A 343 -13.72 12.56 10.45
N THR A 344 -12.42 12.59 10.57
CA THR A 344 -11.59 11.43 10.86
C THR A 344 -12.02 10.80 12.20
N PRO A 345 -12.22 9.47 12.28
CA PRO A 345 -12.51 8.78 13.54
C PRO A 345 -11.52 9.13 14.64
N ALA A 346 -11.97 9.17 15.90
CA ALA A 346 -11.15 9.63 17.04
C ALA A 346 -9.80 8.90 17.17
N TRP A 347 -9.78 7.59 16.93
CA TRP A 347 -8.56 6.78 17.01
C TRP A 347 -7.56 7.07 15.87
N LEU A 348 -8.03 7.52 14.69
CA LEU A 348 -7.15 7.91 13.60
C LEU A 348 -6.60 9.33 13.80
N ARG A 349 -7.34 10.19 14.51
CA ARG A 349 -6.92 11.59 14.73
C ARG A 349 -5.63 11.69 15.53
N THR A 350 -5.40 10.83 16.51
CA THR A 350 -4.14 10.81 17.26
C THR A 350 -2.95 10.45 16.37
N ILE A 351 -3.17 9.57 15.39
CA ILE A 351 -2.13 9.11 14.46
C ILE A 351 -1.89 10.16 13.36
N THR A 352 -2.96 10.72 12.80
CA THR A 352 -2.84 11.64 11.65
C THR A 352 -2.53 13.07 12.06
N ALA A 353 -2.95 13.54 13.24
CA ALA A 353 -2.76 14.94 13.63
C ALA A 353 -1.28 15.36 13.70
N ALA A 354 -0.38 14.45 14.05
CA ALA A 354 1.06 14.74 14.13
C ALA A 354 1.75 14.77 12.75
N ALA A 355 1.20 14.05 11.76
CA ALA A 355 1.81 13.88 10.43
C ALA A 355 1.02 14.57 9.31
N ALA A 356 -0.12 15.20 9.62
CA ALA A 356 -0.95 15.85 8.63
C ALA A 356 -0.19 17.02 7.99
N PRO A 357 -0.05 17.06 6.65
CA PRO A 357 0.61 18.15 5.98
C PRO A 357 -0.14 19.46 6.26
N GLU A 358 0.56 20.58 6.14
CA GLU A 358 -0.03 21.89 6.44
C GLU A 358 -1.30 22.15 5.62
N TRP A 359 -1.40 21.67 4.40
CA TRP A 359 -2.56 21.84 3.52
C TRP A 359 -3.77 20.92 3.82
N SER A 360 -3.63 19.93 4.71
CA SER A 360 -4.74 19.05 5.11
C SER A 360 -5.71 19.77 6.06
N VAL A 361 -6.98 19.36 6.08
CA VAL A 361 -8.00 19.91 6.99
C VAL A 361 -7.80 19.35 8.40
N ARG A 362 -7.62 20.25 9.38
CA ARG A 362 -7.47 19.90 10.79
C ARG A 362 -8.80 20.00 11.52
N ASP A 363 -8.96 19.21 12.58
CA ASP A 363 -10.12 19.23 13.48
C ASP A 363 -10.41 20.59 14.12
N SER A 364 -9.39 21.42 14.27
CA SER A 364 -9.51 22.79 14.77
C SER A 364 -10.11 23.73 13.74
N ASP A 365 -9.94 23.45 12.45
CA ASP A 365 -10.29 24.37 11.37
C ASP A 365 -11.80 24.64 11.36
N GLY A 366 -12.17 25.85 10.97
CA GLY A 366 -13.55 26.30 11.04
C GLY A 366 -14.03 26.76 12.42
N LYS A 367 -13.29 26.46 13.50
CA LYS A 367 -13.58 26.93 14.88
C LYS A 367 -12.94 28.29 15.15
N GLU A 368 -13.33 28.93 16.25
CA GLU A 368 -12.91 30.30 16.61
C GLU A 368 -11.39 30.49 16.67
N LYS A 369 -10.64 29.46 17.07
CA LYS A 369 -9.17 29.46 17.12
C LYS A 369 -8.51 28.67 15.98
N GLY A 370 -9.31 28.14 15.06
CA GLY A 370 -8.85 27.34 13.93
C GLY A 370 -8.56 28.19 12.71
N ARG A 371 -8.08 27.53 11.65
CA ARG A 371 -7.92 28.19 10.36
C ARG A 371 -9.27 28.44 9.70
N THR A 372 -9.34 29.51 8.93
CA THR A 372 -10.45 29.77 8.02
C THR A 372 -10.29 28.93 6.74
N TRP A 373 -11.39 28.75 5.99
CA TRP A 373 -11.35 28.13 4.68
C TRP A 373 -10.35 28.82 3.76
N PHE A 374 -10.28 30.16 3.80
CA PHE A 374 -9.31 30.91 2.99
C PHE A 374 -7.87 30.49 3.31
N GLN A 375 -7.52 30.35 4.59
CA GLN A 375 -6.18 29.92 5.01
C GLN A 375 -5.89 28.47 4.60
N VAL A 376 -6.86 27.57 4.74
CA VAL A 376 -6.73 26.16 4.31
C VAL A 376 -6.54 26.08 2.79
N ALA A 377 -7.38 26.77 2.03
CA ALA A 377 -7.32 26.82 0.58
C ALA A 377 -6.02 27.44 0.07
N TYR A 378 -5.53 28.48 0.74
CA TYR A 378 -4.25 29.12 0.40
C TYR A 378 -3.06 28.19 0.64
N ALA A 379 -3.00 27.50 1.79
CA ALA A 379 -1.95 26.51 2.07
C ALA A 379 -1.98 25.37 1.04
N ALA A 380 -3.16 24.93 0.64
CA ALA A 380 -3.31 23.94 -0.43
C ALA A 380 -2.83 24.50 -1.78
N SER A 381 -3.14 25.74 -2.13
CA SER A 381 -2.64 26.41 -3.34
C SER A 381 -1.10 26.48 -3.41
N GLU A 382 -0.41 26.74 -2.30
CA GLU A 382 1.06 26.67 -2.25
C GLU A 382 1.58 25.28 -2.65
N GLN A 383 0.96 24.21 -2.12
CA GLN A 383 1.32 22.85 -2.50
C GLN A 383 0.99 22.57 -3.97
N VAL A 384 -0.14 23.06 -4.48
CA VAL A 384 -0.49 22.91 -5.91
C VAL A 384 0.55 23.54 -6.82
N ARG A 385 1.11 24.70 -6.45
CA ARG A 385 2.22 25.33 -7.20
C ARG A 385 3.48 24.48 -7.18
N ALA A 386 3.88 23.98 -6.01
CA ALA A 386 5.05 23.11 -5.89
C ALA A 386 4.87 21.81 -6.72
N ASP A 387 3.70 21.19 -6.65
CA ASP A 387 3.38 20.00 -7.43
C ASP A 387 3.36 20.30 -8.94
N ALA A 388 2.81 21.44 -9.35
CA ALA A 388 2.77 21.87 -10.75
C ALA A 388 4.18 22.07 -11.32
N GLU A 389 5.04 22.77 -10.57
CA GLU A 389 6.44 23.00 -10.93
C GLU A 389 7.18 21.67 -11.09
N SER A 390 6.98 20.72 -10.17
CA SER A 390 7.59 19.38 -10.25
C SER A 390 7.18 18.58 -11.49
N LEU A 391 6.00 18.88 -12.06
CA LEU A 391 5.46 18.26 -13.27
C LEU A 391 5.73 19.09 -14.54
N GLY A 392 6.43 20.23 -14.44
CA GLY A 392 6.67 21.14 -15.56
C GLY A 392 5.39 21.82 -16.06
N LEU A 393 4.44 22.10 -15.18
CA LEU A 393 3.15 22.73 -15.49
C LEU A 393 3.10 24.16 -14.92
N GLY A 394 2.25 24.99 -15.51
CA GLY A 394 1.88 26.29 -14.94
C GLY A 394 0.75 26.17 -13.91
N THR A 395 0.39 27.29 -13.27
CA THR A 395 -0.84 27.41 -12.49
C THR A 395 -1.68 28.61 -12.94
N VAL A 396 -2.99 28.53 -12.72
CA VAL A 396 -3.94 29.60 -12.97
C VAL A 396 -4.88 29.77 -11.77
N ILE A 397 -5.13 31.03 -11.40
CA ILE A 397 -6.10 31.37 -10.35
C ILE A 397 -7.50 31.28 -10.95
N ILE A 398 -8.38 30.53 -10.27
CA ILE A 398 -9.76 30.33 -10.67
C ILE A 398 -10.70 31.11 -9.75
N PRO A 399 -11.76 31.75 -10.27
CA PRO A 399 -12.71 32.46 -9.42
C PRO A 399 -13.40 31.52 -8.43
N PHE A 400 -13.76 32.02 -7.24
CA PHE A 400 -14.41 31.19 -6.20
C PHE A 400 -15.76 30.62 -6.66
N SER A 401 -16.44 31.30 -7.57
CA SER A 401 -17.65 30.79 -8.23
C SER A 401 -17.43 29.49 -9.02
N HIS A 402 -16.19 29.18 -9.42
CA HIS A 402 -15.81 27.96 -10.12
C HIS A 402 -15.26 26.87 -9.18
N VAL A 403 -14.67 27.28 -8.04
CA VAL A 403 -14.16 26.40 -6.97
C VAL A 403 -15.25 25.45 -6.47
N TRP A 404 -16.45 25.98 -6.21
CA TRP A 404 -17.55 25.22 -5.65
C TRP A 404 -18.89 25.70 -6.20
N LYS A 405 -19.87 24.79 -6.28
CA LYS A 405 -21.26 25.10 -6.65
C LYS A 405 -22.12 24.27 -5.71
N PRO A 406 -22.89 24.91 -4.81
CA PRO A 406 -23.76 24.20 -3.91
C PRO A 406 -24.76 23.33 -4.67
N TRP A 407 -25.22 22.29 -4.00
CA TRP A 407 -26.15 21.33 -4.54
C TRP A 407 -27.57 21.91 -4.59
N LYS A 408 -28.18 21.90 -5.78
CA LYS A 408 -29.55 22.37 -6.03
C LYS A 408 -29.79 23.86 -5.70
N ILE A 409 -28.74 24.66 -5.55
CA ILE A 409 -28.82 26.12 -5.42
C ILE A 409 -28.24 26.75 -6.68
N GLU A 410 -29.03 27.59 -7.35
CA GLU A 410 -28.57 28.37 -8.49
C GLU A 410 -27.76 29.57 -8.00
N CYS A 411 -26.60 29.78 -8.64
CA CYS A 411 -25.71 30.93 -8.54
C CYS A 411 -25.60 31.59 -7.16
N VAL A 412 -24.52 31.24 -6.46
CA VAL A 412 -24.14 31.87 -5.21
C VAL A 412 -23.01 32.85 -5.49
N GLY A 413 -23.15 34.11 -5.07
CA GLY A 413 -22.07 35.10 -5.19
C GLY A 413 -20.81 34.64 -4.43
N GLU A 414 -19.64 35.14 -4.79
CA GLU A 414 -18.36 34.66 -4.24
C GLU A 414 -18.28 34.74 -2.70
N ALA A 415 -18.73 35.85 -2.12
CA ALA A 415 -18.78 36.02 -0.67
C ALA A 415 -19.64 34.93 0.01
N CYS A 416 -20.74 34.54 -0.62
CA CYS A 416 -21.62 33.50 -0.10
C CYS A 416 -21.00 32.10 -0.26
N VAL A 417 -20.24 31.85 -1.34
CA VAL A 417 -19.47 30.60 -1.50
C VAL A 417 -18.44 30.44 -0.39
N THR A 418 -17.66 31.49 -0.11
CA THR A 418 -16.64 31.46 0.94
C THR A 418 -17.26 31.27 2.32
N HIS A 419 -18.36 31.98 2.60
CA HIS A 419 -19.09 31.83 3.87
C HIS A 419 -19.62 30.41 4.07
N GLU A 420 -20.20 29.81 3.03
CA GLU A 420 -20.77 28.47 3.13
C GLU A 420 -19.68 27.40 3.26
N LEU A 421 -18.57 27.49 2.52
CA LEU A 421 -17.42 26.59 2.71
C LEU A 421 -16.82 26.70 4.11
N GLN A 422 -16.79 27.91 4.69
CA GLN A 422 -16.41 28.11 6.08
C GLN A 422 -17.36 27.39 7.06
N LEU A 423 -18.67 27.40 6.80
CA LEU A 423 -19.65 26.64 7.59
C LEU A 423 -19.46 25.13 7.46
N GLN A 424 -19.23 24.63 6.24
CA GLN A 424 -18.95 23.20 6.00
C GLN A 424 -17.69 22.76 6.73
N LEU A 425 -16.62 23.58 6.70
CA LEU A 425 -15.39 23.34 7.44
C LEU A 425 -15.65 23.27 8.96
N LYS A 426 -16.38 24.25 9.52
CA LYS A 426 -16.75 24.27 10.94
C LYS A 426 -17.54 23.03 11.37
N HIS A 427 -18.45 22.56 10.52
CA HIS A 427 -19.25 21.37 10.79
C HIS A 427 -18.49 20.06 10.58
N GLY A 428 -17.25 20.10 10.05
CA GLY A 428 -16.50 18.90 9.70
C GLY A 428 -17.05 18.18 8.46
N CYS A 429 -17.83 18.89 7.65
CA CYS A 429 -18.40 18.39 6.41
C CYS A 429 -17.49 18.62 5.21
N LEU A 430 -16.38 19.36 5.37
CA LEU A 430 -15.38 19.60 4.35
C LEU A 430 -14.08 18.89 4.75
N VAL A 431 -13.56 18.04 3.87
CA VAL A 431 -12.33 17.29 4.07
C VAL A 431 -11.55 17.26 2.77
N GLN A 432 -10.24 17.04 2.84
CA GLN A 432 -9.48 16.79 1.63
C GLN A 432 -9.76 15.40 1.07
N LEU A 433 -9.72 15.26 -0.27
CA LEU A 433 -9.98 13.98 -0.91
C LEU A 433 -9.01 12.89 -0.41
N ARG A 434 -7.71 13.19 -0.28
CA ARG A 434 -6.71 12.23 0.22
C ARG A 434 -7.05 11.72 1.61
N ASP A 435 -7.41 12.61 2.53
CA ASP A 435 -7.76 12.25 3.92
C ASP A 435 -9.05 11.41 3.97
N LEU A 436 -10.01 11.70 3.09
CA LEU A 436 -11.21 10.87 2.93
C LEU A 436 -10.84 9.45 2.47
N LEU A 437 -9.92 9.30 1.53
CA LEU A 437 -9.49 7.99 1.02
C LEU A 437 -8.61 7.21 1.99
N GLN A 438 -7.89 7.91 2.89
CA GLN A 438 -7.17 7.29 3.99
C GLN A 438 -8.12 6.70 5.04
N THR A 439 -9.31 7.30 5.21
CA THR A 439 -10.27 6.92 6.24
C THR A 439 -11.39 6.01 5.72
N HIS A 440 -11.74 6.10 4.43
CA HIS A 440 -12.88 5.42 3.82
C HIS A 440 -12.51 4.82 2.46
N ARG A 441 -13.27 3.81 2.05
CA ARG A 441 -13.36 3.39 0.64
C ARG A 441 -14.56 4.07 0.01
N LEU A 442 -14.56 4.23 -1.30
CA LEU A 442 -15.73 4.75 -1.99
C LEU A 442 -16.38 3.63 -2.79
N THR A 443 -17.70 3.53 -2.75
CA THR A 443 -18.40 2.67 -3.70
C THR A 443 -18.23 3.21 -5.12
N SER A 444 -18.39 2.35 -6.12
CA SER A 444 -18.33 2.71 -7.55
C SER A 444 -19.23 3.89 -7.89
N ASN A 445 -20.47 3.90 -7.37
CA ASN A 445 -21.45 4.96 -7.57
C ASN A 445 -20.95 6.31 -7.03
N VAL A 446 -20.34 6.31 -5.84
CA VAL A 446 -19.77 7.53 -5.24
C VAL A 446 -18.53 7.98 -5.98
N ALA A 447 -17.57 7.08 -6.25
CA ALA A 447 -16.33 7.38 -6.97
C ALA A 447 -16.63 7.95 -8.38
N ASN A 448 -17.47 7.27 -9.16
CA ASN A 448 -17.85 7.72 -10.51
C ASN A 448 -18.64 9.04 -10.50
N SER A 449 -19.46 9.27 -9.47
CA SER A 449 -20.12 10.57 -9.25
C SER A 449 -19.08 11.68 -9.02
N LEU A 450 -18.07 11.45 -8.19
CA LEU A 450 -16.99 12.42 -7.94
C LEU A 450 -16.13 12.68 -9.18
N VAL A 451 -15.76 11.64 -9.93
CA VAL A 451 -15.04 11.78 -11.21
C VAL A 451 -15.83 12.64 -12.20
N ARG A 452 -17.14 12.39 -12.34
CA ARG A 452 -18.01 13.17 -13.22
C ARG A 452 -18.05 14.64 -12.79
N GLN A 453 -18.13 14.89 -11.49
CA GLN A 453 -18.11 16.24 -10.93
C GLN A 453 -16.77 16.93 -11.22
N LEU A 454 -15.64 16.26 -11.00
CA LEU A 454 -14.31 16.80 -11.28
C LEU A 454 -14.18 17.20 -12.76
N ARG A 455 -14.52 16.31 -13.69
CA ARG A 455 -14.50 16.61 -15.14
C ARG A 455 -15.45 17.76 -15.51
N GLN A 456 -16.63 17.83 -14.89
CA GLN A 456 -17.57 18.93 -15.12
C GLN A 456 -16.99 20.26 -14.64
N ARG A 457 -16.28 20.29 -13.50
CA ARG A 457 -15.63 21.51 -12.99
C ARG A 457 -14.55 22.01 -13.93
N LEU A 458 -13.65 21.14 -14.37
CA LEU A 458 -12.58 21.51 -15.28
C LEU A 458 -13.10 22.12 -16.59
N LYS A 459 -14.22 21.61 -17.12
CA LYS A 459 -14.88 22.19 -18.30
C LYS A 459 -15.29 23.67 -18.12
N HIS A 460 -15.63 24.07 -16.90
CA HIS A 460 -16.00 25.46 -16.61
C HIS A 460 -14.80 26.34 -16.30
N VAL A 461 -13.67 25.76 -15.88
CA VAL A 461 -12.45 26.49 -15.53
C VAL A 461 -11.65 26.86 -16.78
N GLY A 462 -11.40 25.91 -17.67
CA GLY A 462 -10.61 26.13 -18.88
C GLY A 462 -10.16 24.82 -19.53
N SER A 463 -9.97 24.84 -20.85
CA SER A 463 -9.62 23.63 -21.62
C SER A 463 -8.22 23.09 -21.36
N CYS A 464 -7.30 23.93 -20.89
CA CYS A 464 -5.93 23.54 -20.55
C CYS A 464 -5.71 23.33 -19.05
N CYS A 465 -6.77 23.43 -18.23
CA CYS A 465 -6.67 23.22 -16.79
C CYS A 465 -6.80 21.73 -16.45
N CYS A 466 -6.00 21.25 -15.51
CA CYS A 466 -5.95 19.85 -15.12
C CYS A 466 -5.89 19.66 -13.60
N ILE A 467 -6.23 18.45 -13.15
CA ILE A 467 -5.98 18.00 -11.78
C ILE A 467 -4.87 16.95 -11.81
N GLY A 468 -3.71 17.29 -11.25
CA GLY A 468 -2.56 16.39 -11.09
C GLY A 468 -2.24 16.08 -9.63
N SER A 469 -2.84 16.80 -8.67
CA SER A 469 -2.53 16.64 -7.24
C SER A 469 -3.78 16.54 -6.37
N TYR A 470 -3.67 15.74 -5.30
CA TYR A 470 -4.67 15.69 -4.23
C TYR A 470 -4.79 17.01 -3.45
N ALA A 471 -3.76 17.87 -3.47
CA ALA A 471 -3.82 19.21 -2.91
C ALA A 471 -4.93 20.05 -3.55
N GLN A 472 -5.27 19.79 -4.83
CA GLN A 472 -6.28 20.54 -5.58
C GLN A 472 -7.73 20.18 -5.20
N VAL A 473 -7.96 19.07 -4.49
CA VAL A 473 -9.30 18.47 -4.41
C VAL A 473 -9.74 18.22 -2.97
N PHE A 474 -10.83 18.89 -2.62
CA PHE A 474 -11.60 18.70 -1.39
C PHE A 474 -12.96 18.09 -1.70
N VAL A 475 -13.56 17.48 -0.67
CA VAL A 475 -14.89 16.88 -0.71
C VAL A 475 -15.75 17.49 0.39
N SER A 476 -16.91 18.01 0.00
CA SER A 476 -17.94 18.49 0.91
C SER A 476 -19.08 17.48 1.01
N LEU A 477 -19.55 17.20 2.22
CA LEU A 477 -20.81 16.50 2.49
C LEU A 477 -21.93 17.52 2.61
N GLU A 478 -22.74 17.64 1.57
CA GLU A 478 -23.85 18.59 1.55
C GLU A 478 -25.17 17.89 1.91
N GLN A 479 -25.97 18.55 2.74
CA GLN A 479 -27.34 18.14 3.07
C GLN A 479 -28.32 19.00 2.25
N ARG A 480 -29.36 18.37 1.69
CA ARG A 480 -30.40 19.09 0.95
C ARG A 480 -31.13 20.05 1.90
N CYS A 481 -31.10 21.35 1.59
CA CYS A 481 -31.78 22.34 2.42
C CYS A 481 -33.32 22.11 2.39
N PRO A 482 -33.99 21.88 3.53
CA PRO A 482 -35.43 21.60 3.55
C PRO A 482 -36.32 22.77 3.09
N ARG A 483 -35.78 24.00 3.11
CA ARG A 483 -36.55 25.24 2.97
C ARG A 483 -37.25 25.42 1.62
N LEU A 484 -36.87 24.67 0.58
CA LEU A 484 -37.43 24.83 -0.76
C LEU A 484 -38.50 23.78 -1.13
N THR A 485 -38.69 22.74 -0.33
CA THR A 485 -39.68 21.69 -0.63
C THR A 485 -40.39 21.24 0.65
N ALA A 486 -41.45 21.96 1.04
CA ALA A 486 -42.27 21.66 2.23
C ALA A 486 -42.95 20.27 2.22
N LEU A 487 -42.79 19.48 1.15
CA LEU A 487 -43.51 18.22 0.93
C LEU A 487 -42.62 16.97 0.84
N GLN A 488 -41.29 17.06 0.95
CA GLN A 488 -40.41 15.88 0.92
C GLN A 488 -39.50 15.80 2.15
N ARG A 489 -39.78 14.79 3.00
CA ARG A 489 -39.15 14.53 4.31
C ARG A 489 -37.86 13.71 4.28
N VAL A 490 -37.17 13.62 3.14
CA VAL A 490 -35.92 12.85 3.06
C VAL A 490 -34.75 13.82 2.94
N ASP A 491 -33.98 13.93 4.02
CA ASP A 491 -32.72 14.67 4.08
C ASP A 491 -31.67 13.94 3.24
N GLU A 492 -31.79 14.00 1.91
CA GLU A 492 -30.77 13.46 1.02
C GLU A 492 -29.43 14.16 1.31
N THR A 493 -28.34 13.40 1.26
CA THR A 493 -26.99 13.96 1.40
C THR A 493 -26.11 13.54 0.23
N LYS A 494 -25.15 14.39 -0.15
CA LYS A 494 -24.32 14.16 -1.33
C LYS A 494 -22.89 14.64 -1.13
N LEU A 495 -21.93 13.84 -1.60
CA LEU A 495 -20.54 14.27 -1.72
C LEU A 495 -20.33 15.14 -2.97
N ARG A 496 -19.64 16.27 -2.77
CA ARG A 496 -19.45 17.32 -3.78
C ARG A 496 -17.97 17.70 -3.84
N ILE A 497 -17.45 17.82 -5.06
CA ILE A 497 -16.07 18.29 -5.28
C ILE A 497 -15.99 19.80 -5.04
N VAL A 498 -14.99 20.19 -4.25
CA VAL A 498 -14.52 21.55 -4.02
C VAL A 498 -13.07 21.62 -4.51
N LEU A 499 -12.76 22.56 -5.39
CA LEU A 499 -11.38 22.74 -5.89
C LEU A 499 -10.62 23.78 -5.05
N THR A 500 -9.30 23.76 -5.09
CA THR A 500 -8.50 24.91 -4.66
C THR A 500 -8.73 26.11 -5.60
N PRO A 501 -8.56 27.35 -5.11
CA PRO A 501 -8.58 28.55 -5.97
C PRO A 501 -7.45 28.61 -6.99
N GLU A 502 -6.47 27.71 -6.91
CA GLU A 502 -5.37 27.59 -7.88
C GLU A 502 -5.44 26.23 -8.56
N CYS A 503 -5.41 26.23 -9.89
CA CYS A 503 -5.51 25.05 -10.73
C CYS A 503 -4.25 24.89 -11.58
N MET A 504 -3.79 23.65 -11.78
CA MET A 504 -2.69 23.38 -12.70
C MET A 504 -3.10 23.68 -14.15
N GLN A 505 -2.17 24.19 -14.94
CA GLN A 505 -2.36 24.55 -16.33
C GLN A 505 -1.29 23.87 -17.20
N ALA A 506 -1.76 23.03 -18.12
CA ALA A 506 -0.91 22.38 -19.11
C ALA A 506 -0.73 23.26 -20.36
N GLU A 507 0.24 22.92 -21.21
CA GLU A 507 0.49 23.64 -22.47
C GLU A 507 -0.61 23.38 -23.51
N SER A 508 -1.25 22.21 -23.43
CA SER A 508 -2.30 21.76 -24.35
C SER A 508 -3.46 21.09 -23.63
N LYS A 509 -4.61 21.03 -24.31
CA LYS A 509 -5.81 20.33 -23.83
C LYS A 509 -5.58 18.83 -23.71
N GLU A 510 -4.80 18.25 -24.62
CA GLU A 510 -4.45 16.84 -24.67
C GLU A 510 -3.61 16.46 -23.44
N GLN A 511 -2.59 17.27 -23.13
CA GLN A 511 -1.77 17.10 -21.93
C GLN A 511 -2.61 17.26 -20.65
N ALA A 512 -3.48 18.28 -20.57
CA ALA A 512 -4.38 18.47 -19.44
C ALA A 512 -5.31 17.26 -19.21
N THR A 513 -5.81 16.67 -20.29
CA THR A 513 -6.67 15.47 -20.26
C THR A 513 -5.89 14.27 -19.77
N LEU A 514 -4.68 14.04 -20.30
CA LEU A 514 -3.81 12.93 -19.91
C LEU A 514 -3.48 12.96 -18.41
N ILE A 515 -3.04 14.11 -17.90
CA ILE A 515 -2.70 14.28 -16.48
C ILE A 515 -3.92 14.04 -15.59
N THR A 516 -5.07 14.60 -15.97
CA THR A 516 -6.32 14.42 -15.21
C THR A 516 -6.75 12.95 -15.20
N ASP A 517 -6.57 12.23 -16.30
CA ASP A 517 -6.92 10.81 -16.38
C ASP A 517 -5.98 9.93 -15.56
N GLN A 518 -4.68 10.24 -15.52
CA GLN A 518 -3.74 9.58 -14.61
C GLN A 518 -4.09 9.82 -13.14
N PHE A 519 -4.45 11.06 -12.78
CA PHE A 519 -4.95 11.37 -11.44
C PHE A 519 -6.23 10.59 -11.13
N ILE A 520 -7.19 10.51 -12.06
CA ILE A 520 -8.44 9.75 -11.87
C ILE A 520 -8.16 8.25 -11.67
N GLN A 521 -7.21 7.67 -12.41
CA GLN A 521 -6.81 6.27 -12.23
C GLN A 521 -6.24 6.04 -10.82
N THR A 522 -5.35 6.93 -10.39
CA THR A 522 -4.78 6.90 -9.03
C THR A 522 -5.87 7.07 -7.96
N PHE A 523 -6.77 8.03 -8.14
CA PHE A 523 -7.93 8.24 -7.28
C PHE A 523 -8.81 7.00 -7.15
N LYS A 524 -9.14 6.36 -8.27
CA LYS A 524 -9.95 5.14 -8.28
C LYS A 524 -9.25 4.01 -7.51
N ALA A 525 -7.96 3.80 -7.78
CA ALA A 525 -7.15 2.81 -7.08
C ALA A 525 -7.15 3.07 -5.56
N ASP A 526 -6.89 4.31 -5.13
CA ASP A 526 -6.86 4.71 -3.72
C ASP A 526 -8.23 4.60 -3.05
N ALA A 527 -9.32 4.83 -3.79
CA ALA A 527 -10.68 4.65 -3.32
C ALA A 527 -11.06 3.19 -3.04
N GLY A 528 -10.21 2.23 -3.43
CA GLY A 528 -10.53 0.80 -3.40
C GLY A 528 -11.44 0.38 -4.55
N TYR A 529 -11.45 1.15 -5.63
CA TYR A 529 -12.23 0.89 -6.82
C TYR A 529 -11.32 0.51 -7.99
N PHE A 530 -11.37 -0.76 -8.39
CA PHE A 530 -10.71 -1.21 -9.61
C PHE A 530 -11.79 -1.42 -10.67
N ASP A 531 -11.79 -0.55 -11.69
CA ASP A 531 -12.45 -0.91 -12.95
C ASP A 531 -11.66 -2.13 -13.46
N GLY A 532 -12.28 -3.32 -13.42
CA GLY A 532 -11.74 -4.43 -14.19
C GLY A 532 -11.53 -3.96 -15.64
N PRO A 533 -10.55 -4.54 -16.38
CA PRO A 533 -10.42 -4.22 -17.79
C PRO A 533 -11.81 -4.35 -18.42
N LEU A 534 -12.30 -3.26 -19.02
CA LEU A 534 -13.57 -3.24 -19.74
C LEU A 534 -13.47 -4.34 -20.79
N SER A 535 -14.05 -5.50 -20.49
CA SER A 535 -14.01 -6.71 -21.31
C SER A 535 -14.90 -6.57 -22.52
#